data_AF-A0A6M4H586-F1
#
_entry.id   AF-A0A6M4H586-F1
#
_cell.length_a   1.000
_cell.length_b   1.000
_cell.length_c   1.000
_cell.angle_alpha   90.00
_cell.angle_beta   90.00
_cell.angle_gamma   90.00
#
_symmetry.space_group_name_H-M   'P 1'
#
loop_
_entity.id
_entity.type
_entity.pdbx_description
1 polymer ?
#
loop_
_entity_poly.entity_id
_entity_poly.type
_entity_poly.pdbx_seq_one_letter_code
_entity_poly.pdbx_strand_id
1 'polypeptide(L)'
;MSAPALKPRRLLTEPIRRRGIYLLPNLFTTLNLFAGFYAIVQGMNHRFEHAAVAIFIALLLDSVDGRVARMTRTQSAFGAEYDSLADMVSFGAAPALVMYEWALKDMGRIGWIAAFVYCAGAALRLARFNTQLSVADKRWFTGLPSPAAAALVAGMIWVLNDYQVKGGEVKWFAAGLTVYAGITMISNVKFYSGKDINLRRAVPFWMTTVMVLVLLLISIEPSHVLWGLMVAYGMSGYVMWVVMRWRSEATLKQYQHIRDAIEEGNVSALARMLATTPPDTVIDSGGKTLLMFAVEETNLPAIEALISRGATLDLRDAQGLSALALAAEVSFEDAAMVLLASGADPNVRDLSGMTPLDIAEERGSHDISAVLLRFGGKSSRELAPQEP
;
A
#
# COMPACT_ATOMS: atom_id res chain seq x y z
N MET A 1 72.14 14.49 6.24
CA MET A 1 70.90 13.69 6.04
C MET A 1 70.25 13.47 7.39
N SER A 2 69.24 14.27 7.72
CA SER A 2 68.42 14.12 8.93
C SER A 2 67.00 13.80 8.48
N ALA A 3 66.56 12.57 8.74
CA ALA A 3 65.22 12.10 8.39
C ALA A 3 64.15 12.83 9.23
N PRO A 4 62.96 13.13 8.66
CA PRO A 4 61.90 13.80 9.41
C PRO A 4 61.24 12.81 10.39
N ALA A 5 61.03 13.27 11.63
CA ALA A 5 60.37 12.51 12.68
C ALA A 5 58.88 12.26 12.36
N LEU A 6 58.49 10.99 12.26
CA LEU A 6 57.10 10.56 12.09
C LEU A 6 56.30 10.89 13.37
N LYS A 7 55.28 11.74 13.24
CA LYS A 7 54.29 11.97 14.32
C LYS A 7 53.52 10.66 14.60
N PRO A 8 53.37 10.25 15.87
CA PRO A 8 52.58 9.07 16.19
C PRO A 8 51.10 9.30 15.82
N ARG A 9 50.58 8.43 14.96
CA ARG A 9 49.17 8.39 14.55
C ARG A 9 48.35 8.07 15.80
N ARG A 10 47.60 9.05 16.33
CA ARG A 10 46.62 8.81 17.39
C ARG A 10 45.59 7.82 16.85
N LEU A 11 45.70 6.55 17.27
CA LEU A 11 44.63 5.58 17.13
C LEU A 11 43.46 6.13 17.95
N LEU A 12 42.44 6.64 17.25
CA LEU A 12 41.12 6.87 17.85
C LEU A 12 40.61 5.49 18.25
N THR A 13 40.89 5.08 19.49
CA THR A 13 40.14 4.00 20.13
C THR A 13 38.71 4.51 20.27
N GLU A 14 37.87 4.17 19.30
CA GLU A 14 36.43 4.35 19.46
C GLU A 14 36.03 3.64 20.76
N PRO A 15 35.31 4.32 21.68
CA PRO A 15 34.86 3.69 22.89
C PRO A 15 34.00 2.50 22.50
N ILE A 16 34.39 1.30 22.95
CA ILE A 16 33.62 0.06 22.79
C ILE A 16 32.24 0.33 23.38
N ARG A 17 31.27 0.65 22.52
CA ARG A 17 29.89 0.88 22.90
C ARG A 17 29.40 -0.47 23.43
N ARG A 18 29.29 -0.59 24.75
CA ARG A 18 28.80 -1.81 25.41
C ARG A 18 27.48 -2.18 24.72
N ARG A 19 27.44 -3.35 24.08
CA ARG A 19 26.24 -3.92 23.45
C ARG A 19 25.26 -4.33 24.56
N GLY A 20 24.66 -3.34 25.21
CA GLY A 20 23.58 -3.55 26.17
C GLY A 20 22.31 -3.88 25.40
N ILE A 21 21.66 -4.98 25.78
CA ILE A 21 20.33 -5.33 25.31
C ILE A 21 19.33 -4.45 26.06
N TYR A 22 18.40 -3.80 25.35
CA TYR A 22 17.33 -3.06 26.00
C TYR A 22 16.34 -4.05 26.60
N LEU A 23 16.28 -4.10 27.93
CA LEU A 23 15.50 -5.09 28.68
C LEU A 23 13.99 -4.94 28.45
N LEU A 24 13.50 -3.72 28.32
CA LEU A 24 12.06 -3.44 28.38
C LEU A 24 11.28 -3.93 27.13
N PRO A 25 11.68 -3.60 25.88
CA PRO A 25 11.03 -4.17 24.70
C PRO A 25 11.18 -5.69 24.65
N ASN A 26 12.41 -6.18 24.82
CA ASN A 26 12.70 -7.60 24.74
C ASN A 26 11.94 -8.43 25.80
N LEU A 27 11.57 -7.85 26.94
CA LEU A 27 10.70 -8.51 27.92
C LEU A 27 9.30 -8.74 27.35
N PHE A 28 8.70 -7.75 26.69
CA PHE A 28 7.40 -7.92 26.03
C PHE A 28 7.47 -8.93 24.90
N THR A 29 8.54 -8.91 24.08
CA THR A 29 8.77 -9.95 23.06
C THR A 29 8.86 -11.34 23.69
N THR A 30 9.56 -11.47 24.82
CA THR A 30 9.71 -12.75 25.52
C THR A 30 8.37 -13.23 26.11
N LEU A 31 7.55 -12.31 26.62
CA LEU A 31 6.20 -12.62 27.11
C LEU A 31 5.27 -13.01 25.96
N ASN A 32 5.38 -12.37 24.79
CA ASN A 32 4.67 -12.76 23.57
C ASN A 32 5.02 -14.22 23.21
N LEU A 33 6.31 -14.53 23.10
CA LEU A 33 6.80 -15.89 22.86
C LEU A 33 6.29 -16.89 23.92
N PHE A 34 6.30 -16.52 25.20
CA PHE A 34 5.77 -17.36 26.27
C PHE A 34 4.27 -17.63 26.12
N ALA A 35 3.48 -16.62 25.77
CA ALA A 35 2.04 -16.77 25.51
C ALA A 35 1.78 -17.70 24.32
N GLY A 36 2.55 -17.57 23.24
CA GLY A 36 2.50 -18.49 22.08
C GLY A 36 2.85 -19.92 22.44
N PHE A 37 3.94 -20.13 23.21
CA PHE A 37 4.31 -21.45 23.70
C PHE A 37 3.24 -22.06 24.64
N TYR A 38 2.72 -21.25 25.57
CA TYR A 38 1.64 -21.66 26.46
C TYR A 38 0.40 -22.07 25.68
N ALA A 39 0.05 -21.35 24.60
CA ALA A 39 -1.07 -21.71 23.74
C ALA A 39 -0.92 -23.12 23.13
N ILE A 40 0.29 -23.45 22.64
CA ILE A 40 0.58 -24.80 22.11
C ILE A 40 0.39 -25.86 23.20
N VAL A 41 0.96 -25.63 24.39
CA VAL A 41 0.85 -26.56 25.52
C VAL A 41 -0.61 -26.76 25.94
N GLN A 42 -1.42 -25.70 26.00
CA GLN A 42 -2.84 -25.81 26.31
C GLN A 42 -3.63 -26.54 25.21
N GLY A 43 -3.29 -26.30 23.94
CA GLY A 43 -3.87 -27.03 22.80
C GLY A 43 -3.60 -28.54 22.88
N MET A 44 -2.37 -28.93 23.25
CA MET A 44 -2.00 -30.33 23.46
C MET A 44 -2.73 -30.98 24.64
N ASN A 45 -3.06 -30.20 25.67
CA ASN A 45 -3.84 -30.65 26.82
C ASN A 45 -5.37 -30.59 26.59
N HIS A 46 -5.82 -30.39 25.35
CA HIS A 46 -7.22 -30.25 24.96
C HIS A 46 -7.96 -29.09 25.65
N ARG A 47 -7.24 -28.07 26.12
CA ARG A 47 -7.78 -26.85 26.72
C ARG A 47 -7.78 -25.70 25.71
N PHE A 48 -8.61 -25.84 24.68
CA PHE A 48 -8.61 -24.97 23.51
C PHE A 48 -9.03 -23.52 23.80
N GLU A 49 -9.90 -23.31 24.78
CA GLU A 49 -10.28 -21.96 25.23
C GLU A 49 -9.07 -21.17 25.73
N HIS A 50 -8.30 -21.75 26.66
CA HIS A 50 -7.08 -21.12 27.18
C HIS A 50 -6.01 -20.95 26.09
N ALA A 51 -5.93 -21.88 25.14
CA ALA A 51 -5.02 -21.76 24.02
C ALA A 51 -5.38 -20.56 23.12
N ALA A 52 -6.66 -20.38 22.80
CA ALA A 52 -7.13 -19.25 22.01
C ALA A 52 -6.93 -17.92 22.74
N VAL A 53 -7.28 -17.84 24.02
CA VAL A 53 -7.06 -16.66 24.87
C VAL A 53 -5.57 -16.29 24.91
N ALA A 54 -4.68 -17.27 25.03
CA ALA A 54 -3.25 -17.03 25.05
C ALA A 54 -2.71 -16.42 23.74
N ILE A 55 -3.26 -16.81 22.58
CA ILE A 55 -2.93 -16.19 21.28
C ILE A 55 -3.37 -14.72 21.24
N PHE A 56 -4.55 -14.39 21.80
CA PHE A 56 -4.98 -12.99 21.95
C PHE A 56 -4.12 -12.20 22.93
N ILE A 57 -3.64 -12.82 24.01
CA ILE A 57 -2.69 -12.18 24.94
C ILE A 57 -1.37 -11.90 24.22
N ALA A 58 -0.84 -12.84 23.44
CA ALA A 58 0.32 -12.64 22.57
C ALA A 58 0.12 -11.44 21.62
N LEU A 59 -1.07 -11.31 21.00
CA LEU A 59 -1.44 -10.18 20.13
C LEU A 59 -1.32 -8.82 20.83
N LEU A 60 -1.78 -8.75 22.08
CA LEU A 60 -1.72 -7.54 22.89
C LEU A 60 -0.27 -7.20 23.26
N LEU A 61 0.53 -8.20 23.65
CA LEU A 61 1.93 -8.04 24.02
C LEU A 61 2.80 -7.57 22.84
N ASP A 62 2.61 -8.16 21.66
CA ASP A 62 3.25 -7.74 20.39
C ASP A 62 2.94 -6.27 20.06
N SER A 63 1.65 -5.92 20.13
CA SER A 63 1.20 -4.54 19.87
C SER A 63 1.81 -3.51 20.82
N VAL A 64 2.04 -3.89 22.09
CA VAL A 64 2.68 -3.04 23.10
C VAL A 64 4.17 -2.94 22.83
N ASP A 65 4.86 -4.04 22.58
CA ASP A 65 6.31 -4.07 22.35
C ASP A 65 6.73 -3.17 21.19
N GLY A 66 6.11 -3.36 20.03
CA GLY A 66 6.41 -2.57 18.83
C GLY A 66 6.19 -1.05 19.04
N ARG A 67 5.26 -0.65 19.92
CA ARG A 67 5.06 0.76 20.30
C ARG A 67 6.08 1.23 21.32
N VAL A 68 6.36 0.46 22.36
CA VAL A 68 7.32 0.79 23.43
C VAL A 68 8.73 0.97 22.85
N ALA A 69 9.16 0.07 21.95
CA ALA A 69 10.46 0.17 21.28
C ALA A 69 10.61 1.47 20.48
N ARG A 70 9.54 1.90 19.79
CA ARG A 70 9.51 3.17 19.03
C ARG A 70 9.50 4.39 19.94
N MET A 71 8.68 4.38 20.99
CA MET A 71 8.56 5.49 21.94
C MET A 71 9.88 5.75 22.68
N THR A 72 10.57 4.68 23.06
CA THR A 72 11.82 4.76 23.82
C THR A 72 13.07 4.87 22.93
N ARG A 73 12.93 4.79 21.60
CA ARG A 73 14.04 4.77 20.62
C ARG A 73 15.07 3.65 20.93
N THR A 74 14.59 2.50 21.41
CA THR A 74 15.42 1.36 21.85
C THR A 74 15.44 0.20 20.86
N GLN A 75 15.11 0.43 19.59
CA GLN A 75 15.15 -0.61 18.56
C GLN A 75 16.59 -1.08 18.33
N SER A 76 16.83 -2.38 18.51
CA SER A 76 18.11 -3.02 18.25
C SER A 76 17.95 -4.07 17.14
N ALA A 77 19.01 -4.32 16.37
CA ALA A 77 18.99 -5.35 15.32
C ALA A 77 18.67 -6.74 15.91
N PHE A 78 19.26 -7.07 17.06
CA PHE A 78 18.94 -8.31 17.78
C PHE A 78 17.46 -8.37 18.19
N GLY A 79 16.90 -7.28 18.71
CA GLY A 79 15.49 -7.21 19.09
C GLY A 79 14.54 -7.42 17.91
N ALA A 80 14.85 -6.84 16.74
CA ALA A 80 14.04 -7.01 15.53
C ALA A 80 14.04 -8.46 15.01
N GLU A 81 15.19 -9.15 15.05
CA GLU A 81 15.26 -10.57 14.70
C GLU A 81 14.56 -11.45 15.74
N TYR A 82 14.74 -11.14 17.03
CA TYR A 82 14.08 -11.86 18.13
C TYR A 82 12.55 -11.74 18.06
N ASP A 83 12.05 -10.55 17.72
CA ASP A 83 10.63 -10.25 17.48
C ASP A 83 10.07 -11.13 16.36
N SER A 84 10.76 -11.21 15.23
CA SER A 84 10.34 -12.06 14.10
C SER A 84 10.31 -13.55 14.46
N LEU A 85 11.26 -14.03 15.28
CA LEU A 85 11.26 -15.41 15.77
C LEU A 85 10.12 -15.66 16.76
N ALA A 86 9.86 -14.72 17.67
CA ALA A 86 8.75 -14.79 18.62
C ALA A 86 7.39 -14.78 17.91
N ASP A 87 7.23 -13.94 16.89
CA ASP A 87 6.04 -13.86 16.04
C ASP A 87 5.79 -15.15 15.28
N MET A 88 6.85 -15.78 14.77
CA MET A 88 6.71 -17.06 14.08
C MET A 88 6.17 -18.15 15.01
N VAL A 89 6.58 -18.18 16.27
CA VAL A 89 6.04 -19.12 17.26
C VAL A 89 4.60 -18.75 17.64
N SER A 90 4.36 -17.48 17.97
CA SER A 90 3.10 -17.03 18.58
C SER A 90 1.96 -16.88 17.57
N PHE A 91 2.26 -16.47 16.35
CA PHE A 91 1.26 -16.20 15.30
C PHE A 91 1.35 -17.16 14.11
N GLY A 92 2.46 -17.89 13.95
CA GLY A 92 2.63 -18.92 12.93
C GLY A 92 2.35 -20.32 13.47
N ALA A 93 3.22 -20.82 14.33
CA ALA A 93 3.16 -22.20 14.81
C ALA A 93 1.99 -22.46 15.78
N ALA A 94 1.78 -21.57 16.76
CA ALA A 94 0.76 -21.79 17.79
C ALA A 94 -0.67 -21.90 17.23
N PRO A 95 -1.17 -20.98 16.40
CA PRO A 95 -2.50 -21.10 15.82
C PRO A 95 -2.63 -22.33 14.91
N ALA A 96 -1.58 -22.67 14.15
CA ALA A 96 -1.57 -23.83 13.27
C ALA A 96 -1.71 -25.15 14.05
N LEU A 97 -0.92 -25.32 15.12
CA LEU A 97 -0.91 -26.53 15.93
C LEU A 97 -2.17 -26.67 16.78
N VAL A 98 -2.65 -25.57 17.37
CA VAL A 98 -3.89 -25.56 18.15
C VAL A 98 -5.08 -25.92 17.24
N MET A 99 -5.13 -25.35 16.03
CA MET A 99 -6.16 -25.70 15.03
C MET A 99 -6.05 -27.16 14.59
N TYR A 100 -4.82 -27.65 14.40
CA TYR A 100 -4.59 -29.03 14.01
C TYR A 100 -5.13 -30.01 15.06
N GLU A 101 -4.76 -29.83 16.33
CA GLU A 101 -5.25 -30.67 17.44
C GLU A 101 -6.75 -30.50 17.69
N TRP A 102 -7.32 -29.33 17.42
CA TRP A 102 -8.74 -29.05 17.67
C TRP A 102 -9.68 -29.66 16.61
N ALA A 103 -9.36 -29.53 15.33
CA ALA A 103 -10.30 -29.91 14.25
C ALA A 103 -9.68 -30.67 13.07
N LEU A 104 -8.38 -30.57 12.81
CA LEU A 104 -7.78 -31.09 11.57
C LEU A 104 -7.14 -32.47 11.70
N LYS A 105 -6.85 -32.93 12.93
CA LYS A 105 -6.19 -34.22 13.21
C LYS A 105 -6.91 -35.40 12.56
N ASP A 106 -8.24 -35.42 12.62
CA ASP A 106 -9.08 -36.48 12.06
C ASP A 106 -9.14 -36.48 10.52
N MET A 107 -8.62 -35.44 9.86
CA MET A 107 -8.56 -35.34 8.40
C MET A 107 -7.30 -35.99 7.80
N GLY A 108 -6.40 -36.51 8.64
CA GLY A 108 -5.15 -37.14 8.21
C GLY A 108 -4.27 -36.20 7.39
N ARG A 109 -3.90 -36.61 6.16
CA ARG A 109 -2.96 -35.86 5.31
C ARG A 109 -3.44 -34.44 4.97
N ILE A 110 -4.74 -34.27 4.73
CA ILE A 110 -5.32 -32.97 4.37
C ILE A 110 -5.20 -31.99 5.54
N GLY A 111 -5.48 -32.48 6.75
CA GLY A 111 -5.41 -31.65 7.96
C GLY A 111 -4.01 -31.16 8.26
N TRP A 112 -3.00 -32.02 8.11
CA TRP A 112 -1.61 -31.61 8.22
C TRP A 112 -1.26 -30.59 7.12
N ILE A 113 -1.55 -30.86 5.84
CA ILE A 113 -1.26 -29.88 4.77
C ILE A 113 -1.88 -28.50 5.06
N ALA A 114 -3.12 -28.44 5.55
CA ALA A 114 -3.77 -27.18 5.90
C ALA A 114 -3.01 -26.41 7.01
N ALA A 115 -2.64 -27.08 8.10
CA ALA A 115 -1.84 -26.48 9.16
C ALA A 115 -0.43 -26.06 8.69
N PHE A 116 0.19 -26.86 7.80
CA PHE A 116 1.48 -26.53 7.21
C PHE A 116 1.41 -25.27 6.35
N VAL A 117 0.39 -25.15 5.49
CA VAL A 117 0.19 -23.99 4.62
C VAL A 117 0.06 -22.71 5.44
N TYR A 118 -0.68 -22.76 6.55
CA TYR A 118 -0.76 -21.63 7.47
C TYR A 118 0.61 -21.27 8.08
N CYS A 119 1.30 -22.27 8.64
CA CYS A 119 2.58 -22.07 9.30
C CYS A 119 3.65 -21.54 8.33
N ALA A 120 3.77 -22.15 7.15
CA ALA A 120 4.66 -21.71 6.08
C ALA A 120 4.29 -20.31 5.56
N GLY A 121 2.98 -20.02 5.43
CA GLY A 121 2.48 -18.70 5.05
C GLY A 121 2.91 -17.60 6.03
N ALA A 122 2.84 -17.88 7.33
CA ALA A 122 3.32 -16.96 8.37
C ALA A 122 4.83 -16.71 8.25
N ALA A 123 5.63 -17.76 8.08
CA ALA A 123 7.09 -17.65 7.92
C ALA A 123 7.48 -16.82 6.69
N LEU A 124 6.88 -17.12 5.53
CA LEU A 124 7.13 -16.40 4.28
C LEU A 124 6.72 -14.93 4.38
N ARG A 125 5.62 -14.64 5.06
CA ARG A 125 5.15 -13.27 5.26
C ARG A 125 6.06 -12.49 6.20
N LEU A 126 6.57 -13.08 7.28
CA LEU A 126 7.57 -12.43 8.15
C LEU A 126 8.88 -12.17 7.39
N ALA A 127 9.36 -13.15 6.61
CA ALA A 127 10.54 -12.97 5.76
C ALA A 127 10.35 -11.86 4.71
N ARG A 128 9.18 -11.80 4.06
CA ARG A 128 8.82 -10.73 3.11
C ARG A 128 8.77 -9.37 3.80
N PHE A 129 8.16 -9.30 4.98
CA PHE A 129 8.08 -8.05 5.74
C PHE A 129 9.48 -7.52 6.08
N ASN A 130 10.37 -8.39 6.57
CA ASN A 130 11.73 -8.01 6.96
C ASN A 130 12.60 -7.57 5.77
N THR A 131 12.36 -8.11 4.57
CA THR A 131 13.10 -7.72 3.36
C THR A 131 12.57 -6.44 2.70
N GLN A 132 11.33 -6.04 2.98
CA GLN A 132 10.67 -4.88 2.35
C GLN A 132 10.53 -3.65 3.27
N LEU A 133 11.11 -3.66 4.47
CA LEU A 133 11.00 -2.60 5.49
C LEU A 133 11.32 -1.17 4.99
N SER A 134 12.22 -1.01 4.01
CA SER A 134 12.64 0.29 3.48
C SER A 134 11.86 0.79 2.27
N VAL A 135 11.16 -0.10 1.56
CA VAL A 135 10.48 0.19 0.27
C VAL A 135 8.96 0.17 0.42
N ALA A 136 8.42 -0.47 1.47
CA ALA A 136 6.98 -0.64 1.65
C ALA A 136 6.26 0.65 2.10
N ASP A 137 5.09 0.91 1.49
CA ASP A 137 4.16 1.97 1.89
C ASP A 137 3.75 1.83 3.36
N LYS A 138 3.92 2.88 4.16
CA LYS A 138 3.55 2.87 5.60
C LYS A 138 2.04 2.66 5.83
N ARG A 139 1.22 3.05 4.84
CA ARG A 139 -0.24 3.05 4.89
C ARG A 139 -0.88 1.67 4.73
N TRP A 140 -0.21 0.78 3.99
CA TRP A 140 -0.78 -0.48 3.55
C TRP A 140 0.17 -1.63 3.86
N PHE A 141 -0.38 -2.73 4.37
CA PHE A 141 0.31 -4.02 4.43
C PHE A 141 0.04 -4.79 3.13
N THR A 142 1.06 -5.47 2.61
CA THR A 142 0.90 -6.48 1.56
C THR A 142 0.61 -7.82 2.22
N GLY A 143 -0.56 -8.38 1.97
CA GLY A 143 -1.08 -9.58 2.63
C GLY A 143 -1.61 -9.35 4.05
N LEU A 144 -2.36 -10.31 4.56
CA LEU A 144 -2.97 -10.25 5.89
C LEU A 144 -1.90 -10.28 6.99
N PRO A 145 -1.87 -9.33 7.96
CA PRO A 145 -1.08 -9.38 9.20
C PRO A 145 -1.02 -10.76 9.88
N SER A 146 0.17 -11.33 10.19
CA SER A 146 0.27 -12.59 10.96
C SER A 146 -0.50 -12.52 12.28
N PRO A 147 -0.41 -11.41 13.06
CA PRO A 147 -1.21 -11.24 14.26
C PRO A 147 -2.73 -11.34 13.96
N ALA A 148 -3.21 -10.70 12.89
CA ALA A 148 -4.62 -10.77 12.49
C ALA A 148 -5.03 -12.16 11.97
N ALA A 149 -4.16 -12.85 11.24
CA ALA A 149 -4.38 -14.21 10.78
C ALA A 149 -4.49 -15.19 11.97
N ALA A 150 -3.63 -15.02 12.98
CA ALA A 150 -3.65 -15.79 14.21
C ALA A 150 -4.94 -15.56 15.00
N ALA A 151 -5.36 -14.30 15.14
CA ALA A 151 -6.61 -13.93 15.80
C ALA A 151 -7.85 -14.42 15.02
N LEU A 152 -7.80 -14.49 13.68
CA LEU A 152 -8.87 -15.07 12.88
C LEU A 152 -9.06 -16.58 13.14
N VAL A 153 -7.94 -17.32 13.16
CA VAL A 153 -7.92 -18.77 13.40
C VAL A 153 -8.27 -19.09 14.86
N ALA A 154 -7.60 -18.43 15.82
CA ALA A 154 -7.82 -18.63 17.25
C ALA A 154 -9.20 -18.14 17.70
N GLY A 155 -9.69 -17.03 17.15
CA GLY A 155 -11.03 -16.51 17.46
C GLY A 155 -12.14 -17.47 17.02
N MET A 156 -11.96 -18.20 15.91
CA MET A 156 -12.92 -19.22 15.50
C MET A 156 -12.97 -20.37 16.52
N ILE A 157 -11.80 -20.83 16.98
CA ILE A 157 -11.70 -21.87 18.02
C ILE A 157 -12.42 -21.40 19.29
N TRP A 158 -12.19 -20.14 19.70
CA TRP A 158 -12.82 -19.57 20.89
C TRP A 158 -14.35 -19.53 20.76
N VAL A 159 -14.88 -18.90 19.70
CA VAL A 159 -16.32 -18.78 19.47
C VAL A 159 -16.99 -20.15 19.40
N LEU A 160 -16.42 -21.10 18.66
CA LEU A 160 -17.03 -22.42 18.50
C LEU A 160 -16.95 -23.28 19.77
N ASN A 161 -15.93 -23.06 20.60
CA ASN A 161 -15.85 -23.69 21.92
C ASN A 161 -16.89 -23.12 22.89
N ASP A 162 -17.19 -21.82 22.84
CA ASP A 162 -18.26 -21.20 23.65
C ASP A 162 -19.63 -21.81 23.30
N TYR A 163 -19.88 -22.11 22.02
CA TYR A 163 -21.08 -22.81 21.56
C TYR A 163 -21.06 -24.34 21.76
N GLN A 164 -20.03 -24.89 22.39
CA GLN A 164 -19.85 -26.34 22.60
C GLN A 164 -19.84 -27.16 21.29
N VAL A 165 -19.44 -26.53 20.18
CA VAL A 165 -19.31 -27.20 18.88
C VAL A 165 -17.98 -27.92 18.82
N LYS A 166 -18.02 -29.23 18.55
CA LYS A 166 -16.81 -30.04 18.41
C LYS A 166 -16.12 -29.73 17.08
N GLY A 167 -14.79 -29.59 17.10
CA GLY A 167 -14.00 -29.30 15.90
C GLY A 167 -14.20 -30.31 14.74
N GLY A 168 -14.50 -31.57 15.07
CA GLY A 168 -14.79 -32.61 14.07
C GLY A 168 -16.01 -32.35 13.19
N GLU A 169 -17.01 -31.60 13.67
CA GLU A 169 -18.23 -31.25 12.93
C GLU A 169 -17.96 -30.16 11.88
N VAL A 170 -17.02 -29.25 12.18
CA VAL A 170 -16.67 -28.09 11.34
C VAL A 170 -15.34 -28.26 10.61
N LYS A 171 -14.78 -29.47 10.57
CA LYS A 171 -13.43 -29.74 10.05
C LYS A 171 -13.13 -29.17 8.66
N TRP A 172 -14.09 -29.20 7.74
CA TRP A 172 -13.95 -28.63 6.39
C TRP A 172 -13.90 -27.11 6.41
N PHE A 173 -14.76 -26.48 7.22
CA PHE A 173 -14.75 -25.03 7.40
C PHE A 173 -13.46 -24.57 8.09
N ALA A 174 -13.03 -25.30 9.13
CA ALA A 174 -11.79 -25.03 9.84
C ALA A 174 -10.55 -25.16 8.94
N ALA A 175 -10.50 -26.20 8.10
CA ALA A 175 -9.44 -26.36 7.11
C ALA A 175 -9.46 -25.22 6.08
N GLY A 176 -10.64 -24.87 5.57
CA GLY A 176 -10.83 -23.77 4.63
C GLY A 176 -10.35 -22.43 5.18
N LEU A 177 -10.76 -22.08 6.41
CA LEU A 177 -10.34 -20.84 7.07
C LEU A 177 -8.83 -20.80 7.33
N THR A 178 -8.24 -21.93 7.73
CA THR A 178 -6.81 -22.05 8.01
C THR A 178 -5.98 -21.86 6.74
N VAL A 179 -6.37 -22.52 5.66
CA VAL A 179 -5.72 -22.36 4.34
C VAL A 179 -5.94 -20.94 3.81
N TYR A 180 -7.14 -20.39 3.93
CA TYR A 180 -7.44 -19.01 3.57
C TYR A 180 -6.50 -18.03 4.29
N ALA A 181 -6.36 -18.13 5.62
CA ALA A 181 -5.48 -17.27 6.38
C ALA A 181 -4.01 -17.43 5.94
N GLY A 182 -3.55 -18.67 5.72
CA GLY A 182 -2.22 -18.98 5.21
C GLY A 182 -1.90 -18.34 3.85
N ILE A 183 -2.79 -18.51 2.87
CA ILE A 183 -2.63 -17.97 1.52
C ILE A 183 -2.76 -16.43 1.52
N THR A 184 -3.68 -15.89 2.30
CA THR A 184 -3.89 -14.42 2.37
C THR A 184 -2.68 -13.71 2.95
N MET A 185 -1.94 -14.32 3.89
CA MET A 185 -0.68 -13.77 4.42
C MET A 185 0.38 -13.53 3.33
N ILE A 186 0.45 -14.41 2.33
CA ILE A 186 1.43 -14.32 1.22
C ILE A 186 0.88 -13.62 -0.03
N SER A 187 -0.40 -13.28 -0.05
CA SER A 187 -1.02 -12.58 -1.18
C SER A 187 -0.49 -11.16 -1.38
N ASN A 188 -0.77 -10.59 -2.56
CA ASN A 188 -0.47 -9.20 -2.91
C ASN A 188 -1.63 -8.23 -2.59
N VAL A 189 -2.64 -8.70 -1.86
CA VAL A 189 -3.80 -7.88 -1.47
C VAL A 189 -3.37 -6.83 -0.45
N LYS A 190 -3.84 -5.60 -0.61
CA LYS A 190 -3.50 -4.48 0.29
C LYS A 190 -4.45 -4.42 1.48
N PHE A 191 -3.92 -4.51 2.69
CA PHE A 191 -4.65 -4.37 3.94
C PHE A 191 -4.29 -3.05 4.62
N TYR A 192 -5.26 -2.38 5.25
CA TYR A 192 -4.99 -1.12 5.93
C TYR A 192 -4.12 -1.34 7.17
N SER A 193 -3.05 -0.56 7.29
CA SER A 193 -2.03 -0.72 8.34
C SER A 193 -2.39 -0.01 9.66
N GLY A 194 -3.26 1.00 9.61
CA GLY A 194 -3.61 1.82 10.78
C GLY A 194 -2.47 2.69 11.33
N LYS A 195 -1.27 2.63 10.74
CA LYS A 195 -0.07 3.36 11.22
C LYS A 195 -0.10 4.87 10.92
N ASP A 196 -0.94 5.33 9.99
CA ASP A 196 -1.07 6.78 9.68
C ASP A 196 -2.10 7.50 10.57
N ILE A 197 -2.77 6.78 11.48
CA ILE A 197 -3.75 7.41 12.37
C ILE A 197 -2.97 8.30 13.35
N ASN A 198 -2.94 9.60 13.05
CA ASN A 198 -2.41 10.61 13.95
C ASN A 198 -3.34 10.74 15.16
N LEU A 199 -3.08 9.98 16.23
CA LEU A 199 -3.80 10.07 17.51
C LEU A 199 -3.76 11.48 18.14
N ARG A 200 -2.89 12.38 17.63
CA ARG A 200 -2.82 13.78 18.05
C ARG A 200 -3.81 14.71 17.34
N ARG A 201 -4.51 14.24 16.32
CA ARG A 201 -5.56 15.01 15.64
C ARG A 201 -6.87 14.84 16.41
N ALA A 202 -7.62 15.93 16.57
CA ALA A 202 -8.95 15.88 17.17
C ALA A 202 -9.84 14.91 16.40
N VAL A 203 -10.35 13.88 17.09
CA VAL A 203 -11.34 12.95 16.54
C VAL A 203 -12.74 13.55 16.75
N PRO A 204 -13.64 13.44 15.76
CA PRO A 204 -15.05 13.79 15.93
C PRO A 204 -15.66 13.09 17.15
N PHE A 205 -16.50 13.79 17.92
CA PHE A 205 -17.10 13.26 19.15
C PHE A 205 -17.84 11.94 18.95
N TRP A 206 -18.52 11.75 17.81
CA TRP A 206 -19.21 10.49 17.52
C TRP A 206 -18.27 9.26 17.50
N MET A 207 -16.97 9.43 17.19
CA MET A 207 -16.01 8.33 17.24
C MET A 207 -15.73 7.86 18.67
N THR A 208 -15.76 8.77 19.66
CA THR A 208 -15.58 8.36 21.06
C THR A 208 -16.77 7.54 21.54
N THR A 209 -17.99 7.89 21.09
CA THR A 209 -19.19 7.10 21.33
C THR A 209 -19.07 5.70 20.72
N VAL A 210 -18.66 5.60 19.46
CA VAL A 210 -18.44 4.30 18.80
C VAL A 210 -17.38 3.48 19.52
N MET A 211 -16.28 4.11 19.96
CA MET A 211 -15.22 3.43 20.71
C MET A 211 -15.73 2.86 22.04
N VAL A 212 -16.52 3.63 22.80
CA VAL A 212 -17.13 3.16 24.06
C VAL A 212 -18.11 2.02 23.79
N LEU A 213 -18.94 2.10 22.75
CA LEU A 213 -19.86 1.03 22.36
C LEU A 213 -19.11 -0.25 22.01
N VAL A 214 -18.02 -0.16 21.24
CA VAL A 214 -17.18 -1.31 20.90
C VAL A 214 -16.55 -1.93 22.15
N LEU A 215 -16.06 -1.10 23.08
CA LEU A 215 -15.51 -1.61 24.36
C LEU A 215 -16.57 -2.31 25.21
N LEU A 216 -17.80 -1.76 25.26
CA LEU A 216 -18.93 -2.40 25.96
C LEU A 216 -19.28 -3.74 25.32
N LEU A 217 -19.35 -3.79 23.98
CA LEU A 217 -19.60 -5.02 23.23
C LEU A 217 -18.53 -6.09 23.52
N ILE A 218 -17.25 -5.71 23.50
CA ILE A 218 -16.13 -6.62 23.85
C ILE A 218 -16.27 -7.12 25.30
N SER A 219 -16.73 -6.27 26.22
CA SER A 219 -16.90 -6.65 27.63
C SER A 219 -18.06 -7.63 27.86
N ILE A 220 -19.07 -7.64 26.98
CA ILE A 220 -20.24 -8.52 27.10
C ILE A 220 -19.95 -9.87 26.43
N GLU A 221 -19.49 -9.84 25.19
CA GLU A 221 -19.22 -11.05 24.38
C GLU A 221 -17.86 -10.93 23.68
N PRO A 222 -16.74 -11.18 24.40
CA PRO A 222 -15.40 -10.96 23.87
C PRO A 222 -15.10 -11.86 22.66
N SER A 223 -15.49 -13.14 22.70
CA SER A 223 -15.21 -14.10 21.63
C SER A 223 -15.85 -13.69 20.30
N HIS A 224 -17.14 -13.40 20.30
CA HIS A 224 -17.90 -12.99 19.10
C HIS A 224 -17.40 -11.68 18.49
N VAL A 225 -17.19 -10.67 19.32
CA VAL A 225 -16.81 -9.33 18.85
C VAL A 225 -15.39 -9.34 18.30
N LEU A 226 -14.45 -9.97 19.01
CA LEU A 226 -13.06 -10.07 18.55
C LEU A 226 -12.96 -10.88 17.25
N TRP A 227 -13.64 -12.02 17.16
CA TRP A 227 -13.61 -12.82 15.94
C TRP A 227 -14.30 -12.12 14.77
N GLY A 228 -15.46 -11.50 15.00
CA GLY A 228 -16.19 -10.72 13.98
C GLY A 228 -15.35 -9.56 13.43
N LEU A 229 -14.60 -8.86 14.28
CA LEU A 229 -13.65 -7.83 13.86
C LEU A 229 -12.54 -8.40 12.98
N MET A 230 -11.98 -9.56 13.34
CA MET A 230 -10.93 -10.21 12.53
C MET A 230 -11.47 -10.73 11.20
N VAL A 231 -12.70 -11.24 11.14
CA VAL A 231 -13.36 -11.65 9.90
C VAL A 231 -13.57 -10.45 8.99
N ALA A 232 -14.13 -9.35 9.53
CA ALA A 232 -14.33 -8.11 8.77
C ALA A 232 -12.99 -7.56 8.24
N TYR A 233 -11.95 -7.55 9.07
CA TYR A 233 -10.61 -7.13 8.66
C TYR A 233 -10.01 -8.06 7.59
N GLY A 234 -10.14 -9.38 7.77
CA GLY A 234 -9.68 -10.39 6.81
C GLY A 234 -10.33 -10.25 5.43
N MET A 235 -11.61 -9.90 5.37
CA MET A 235 -12.32 -9.66 4.11
C MET A 235 -12.08 -8.27 3.52
N SER A 236 -11.76 -7.28 4.37
CA SER A 236 -11.63 -5.88 3.95
C SER A 236 -10.62 -5.66 2.81
N GLY A 237 -9.50 -6.40 2.80
CA GLY A 237 -8.50 -6.33 1.75
C GLY A 237 -9.05 -6.75 0.38
N TYR A 238 -9.83 -7.84 0.34
CA TYR A 238 -10.44 -8.33 -0.89
C TYR A 238 -11.58 -7.43 -1.36
N VAL A 239 -12.41 -6.93 -0.44
CA VAL A 239 -13.45 -5.95 -0.77
C VAL A 239 -12.83 -4.70 -1.39
N MET A 240 -11.76 -4.17 -0.79
CA MET A 240 -11.05 -3.02 -1.33
C MET A 240 -10.41 -3.32 -2.69
N TRP A 241 -9.83 -4.51 -2.87
CA TRP A 241 -9.27 -4.93 -4.16
C TRP A 241 -10.34 -5.00 -5.26
N VAL A 242 -11.51 -5.59 -4.97
CA VAL A 242 -12.64 -5.65 -5.91
C VAL A 242 -13.17 -4.24 -6.22
N VAL A 243 -13.38 -3.41 -5.20
CA VAL A 243 -13.87 -2.04 -5.38
C VAL A 243 -12.89 -1.19 -6.21
N MET A 244 -11.59 -1.29 -5.93
CA MET A 244 -10.56 -0.60 -6.71
C MET A 244 -10.53 -1.08 -8.16
N ARG A 245 -10.63 -2.40 -8.37
CA ARG A 245 -10.66 -2.98 -9.72
C ARG A 245 -11.89 -2.54 -10.50
N TRP A 246 -13.06 -2.55 -9.88
CA TRP A 246 -14.31 -2.13 -10.51
C TRP A 246 -14.29 -0.64 -10.86
N ARG A 247 -13.76 0.21 -9.96
CA ARG A 247 -13.56 1.62 -10.26
C ARG A 247 -12.58 1.83 -11.43
N SER A 248 -11.47 1.09 -11.45
CA SER A 248 -10.49 1.17 -12.54
C SER A 248 -11.08 0.73 -13.89
N GLU A 249 -11.86 -0.35 -13.93
CA GLU A 249 -12.49 -0.84 -15.16
C GLU A 249 -13.57 0.13 -15.65
N ALA A 250 -14.35 0.73 -14.75
CA ALA A 250 -15.34 1.75 -15.11
C ALA A 250 -14.67 3.01 -15.67
N THR A 251 -13.61 3.51 -15.03
CA THR A 251 -12.84 4.66 -15.51
C THR A 251 -12.17 4.37 -16.85
N LEU A 252 -11.66 3.15 -17.07
CA LEU A 252 -11.04 2.76 -18.34
C LEU A 252 -12.07 2.69 -19.48
N LYS A 253 -13.25 2.11 -19.25
CA LYS A 253 -14.33 2.12 -20.25
C LYS A 253 -14.80 3.54 -20.57
N GLN A 254 -14.89 4.38 -19.54
CA GLN A 254 -15.23 5.79 -19.70
C GLN A 254 -14.15 6.53 -20.50
N TYR A 255 -12.86 6.24 -20.29
CA TYR A 255 -11.77 6.75 -21.10
C TYR A 255 -11.92 6.33 -22.57
N GLN A 256 -12.13 5.04 -22.82
CA GLN A 256 -12.28 4.50 -24.18
C GLN A 256 -13.45 5.15 -24.92
N HIS A 257 -14.63 5.26 -24.30
CA HIS A 257 -15.78 5.89 -24.97
C HIS A 257 -15.55 7.37 -25.30
N ILE A 258 -14.84 8.12 -24.44
CA ILE A 258 -14.51 9.52 -24.72
C ILE A 258 -13.46 9.61 -25.83
N ARG A 259 -12.47 8.70 -25.80
CA ARG A 259 -11.44 8.57 -26.83
C ARG A 259 -12.05 8.27 -28.21
N ASP A 260 -12.94 7.29 -28.30
CA ASP A 260 -13.65 6.93 -29.53
C ASP A 260 -14.43 8.14 -30.08
N ALA A 261 -15.07 8.93 -29.21
CA ALA A 261 -15.77 10.15 -29.63
C ALA A 261 -14.83 11.25 -30.17
N ILE A 262 -13.58 11.31 -29.70
CA ILE A 262 -12.54 12.21 -30.23
C ILE A 262 -12.03 11.68 -31.57
N GLU A 263 -11.74 10.38 -31.69
CA GLU A 263 -11.28 9.77 -32.96
C GLU A 263 -12.35 9.92 -34.07
N GLU A 264 -13.63 9.72 -33.74
CA GLU A 264 -14.74 9.86 -34.68
C GLU A 264 -15.11 11.33 -35.00
N GLY A 265 -14.54 12.30 -34.30
CA GLY A 265 -14.90 13.72 -34.45
C GLY A 265 -16.32 14.07 -33.96
N ASN A 266 -16.92 13.24 -33.10
CA ASN A 266 -18.28 13.44 -32.61
C ASN A 266 -18.35 14.41 -31.43
N VAL A 267 -18.22 15.71 -31.73
CA VAL A 267 -18.21 16.80 -30.74
C VAL A 267 -19.49 16.84 -29.88
N SER A 268 -20.63 16.43 -30.44
CA SER A 268 -21.90 16.37 -29.70
C SER A 268 -21.94 15.23 -28.67
N ALA A 269 -21.35 14.08 -28.99
CA ALA A 269 -21.17 12.99 -28.02
C ALA A 269 -20.15 13.39 -26.95
N LEU A 270 -19.02 13.97 -27.36
CA LEU A 270 -17.97 14.47 -26.46
C LEU A 270 -18.52 15.49 -25.45
N ALA A 271 -19.27 16.50 -25.90
CA ALA A 271 -19.87 17.52 -25.04
C ALA A 271 -20.87 16.96 -24.02
N ARG A 272 -21.60 15.89 -24.38
CA ARG A 272 -22.50 15.17 -23.45
C ARG A 272 -21.72 14.39 -22.42
N MET A 273 -20.66 13.68 -22.80
CA MET A 273 -19.83 12.89 -21.89
C MET A 273 -19.07 13.79 -20.90
N LEU A 274 -18.48 14.89 -21.38
CA LEU A 274 -17.77 15.88 -20.56
C LEU A 274 -18.69 16.70 -19.63
N ALA A 275 -20.01 16.60 -19.79
CA ALA A 275 -20.95 17.21 -18.83
C ALA A 275 -20.98 16.49 -17.48
N THR A 276 -20.66 15.20 -17.48
CA THR A 276 -20.68 14.35 -16.27
C THR A 276 -19.29 14.01 -15.74
N THR A 277 -18.24 14.42 -16.44
CA THR A 277 -16.87 13.94 -16.19
C THR A 277 -15.87 15.08 -16.36
N PRO A 278 -15.08 15.42 -15.32
CA PRO A 278 -14.03 16.41 -15.47
C PRO A 278 -12.96 15.88 -16.43
N PRO A 279 -12.48 16.69 -17.39
CA PRO A 279 -11.57 16.25 -18.44
C PRO A 279 -10.23 15.69 -17.92
N ASP A 280 -9.76 16.18 -16.77
CA ASP A 280 -8.46 15.79 -16.21
C ASP A 280 -8.49 14.50 -15.38
N THR A 281 -9.69 13.97 -15.09
CA THR A 281 -9.83 12.76 -14.26
C THR A 281 -9.53 11.47 -15.02
N VAL A 282 -9.40 11.56 -16.35
CA VAL A 282 -9.28 10.41 -17.22
C VAL A 282 -7.95 10.48 -17.95
N ILE A 283 -7.03 9.60 -17.56
CA ILE A 283 -5.67 9.48 -18.10
C ILE A 283 -5.40 8.03 -18.55
N ASP A 284 -4.61 7.86 -19.61
CA ASP A 284 -4.13 6.54 -20.02
C ASP A 284 -3.04 6.01 -19.06
N SER A 285 -2.70 4.73 -19.19
CA SER A 285 -1.52 4.05 -18.65
C SER A 285 -0.20 4.81 -18.83
N GLY A 286 -0.08 5.63 -19.89
CA GLY A 286 1.07 6.52 -20.12
C GLY A 286 0.95 7.91 -19.48
N GLY A 287 -0.05 8.17 -18.65
CA GLY A 287 -0.30 9.49 -18.04
C GLY A 287 -0.88 10.54 -18.99
N LYS A 288 -1.19 10.16 -20.24
CA LYS A 288 -1.73 11.04 -21.26
C LYS A 288 -3.17 11.45 -20.92
N THR A 289 -3.45 12.75 -20.98
CA THR A 289 -4.79 13.34 -20.75
C THR A 289 -5.66 13.30 -22.02
N LEU A 290 -6.96 13.50 -21.87
CA LEU A 290 -7.87 13.65 -23.02
C LEU A 290 -7.49 14.81 -23.94
N LEU A 291 -6.93 15.90 -23.39
CA LEU A 291 -6.47 17.06 -24.18
C LEU A 291 -5.25 16.69 -25.03
N MET A 292 -4.28 16.00 -24.45
CA MET A 292 -3.12 15.50 -25.18
C MET A 292 -3.51 14.53 -26.29
N PHE A 293 -4.48 13.65 -26.02
CA PHE A 293 -5.01 12.74 -27.03
C PHE A 293 -5.68 13.49 -28.19
N ALA A 294 -6.50 14.51 -27.91
CA ALA A 294 -7.13 15.33 -28.94
C ALA A 294 -6.12 16.09 -29.82
N VAL A 295 -4.98 16.49 -29.25
CA VAL A 295 -3.86 17.12 -29.98
C VAL A 295 -3.19 16.13 -30.94
N GLU A 296 -2.93 14.91 -30.51
CA GLU A 296 -2.34 13.86 -31.36
C GLU A 296 -3.24 13.46 -32.51
N GLU A 297 -4.54 13.37 -32.26
CA GLU A 297 -5.55 13.09 -33.29
C GLU A 297 -5.82 14.32 -34.18
N THR A 298 -5.13 15.44 -33.97
CA THR A 298 -5.28 16.71 -34.70
C THR A 298 -6.72 17.23 -34.74
N ASN A 299 -7.50 16.96 -33.68
CA ASN A 299 -8.92 17.27 -33.61
C ASN A 299 -9.17 18.62 -32.90
N LEU A 300 -9.07 19.72 -33.65
CA LEU A 300 -9.28 21.08 -33.14
C LEU A 300 -10.62 21.27 -32.41
N PRO A 301 -11.78 20.80 -32.93
CA PRO A 301 -13.05 20.90 -32.21
C PRO A 301 -13.06 20.20 -30.85
N ALA A 302 -12.38 19.05 -30.72
CA ALA A 302 -12.25 18.35 -29.45
C ALA A 302 -11.35 19.11 -28.46
N ILE A 303 -10.25 19.70 -28.94
CA ILE A 303 -9.34 20.54 -28.16
C ILE A 303 -10.10 21.73 -27.57
N GLU A 304 -10.83 22.48 -28.40
CA GLU A 304 -11.64 23.62 -27.96
C GLU A 304 -12.72 23.21 -26.94
N ALA A 305 -13.39 22.08 -27.19
CA ALA A 305 -14.40 21.55 -26.27
C ALA A 305 -13.79 21.19 -24.90
N LEU A 306 -12.62 20.54 -24.85
CA LEU A 306 -11.94 20.18 -23.61
C LEU A 306 -11.46 21.42 -22.84
N ILE A 307 -10.88 22.40 -23.53
CA ILE A 307 -10.44 23.67 -22.92
C ILE A 307 -11.64 24.43 -22.36
N SER A 308 -12.75 24.51 -23.08
CA SER A 308 -13.99 25.18 -22.61
C SER A 308 -14.57 24.54 -21.33
N ARG A 309 -14.22 23.28 -21.07
CA ARG A 309 -14.61 22.52 -19.87
C ARG A 309 -13.57 22.59 -18.75
N GLY A 310 -12.53 23.40 -18.90
CA GLY A 310 -11.51 23.62 -17.88
C GLY A 310 -10.47 22.51 -17.80
N ALA A 311 -10.13 21.87 -18.93
CA ALA A 311 -8.99 20.96 -18.98
C ALA A 311 -7.69 21.68 -18.57
N THR A 312 -6.89 21.03 -17.74
CA THR A 312 -5.60 21.57 -17.30
C THR A 312 -4.58 21.43 -18.43
N LEU A 313 -4.04 22.57 -18.88
CA LEU A 313 -3.20 22.64 -20.09
C LEU A 313 -1.78 22.10 -19.90
N ASP A 314 -1.22 22.26 -18.69
CA ASP A 314 0.20 22.00 -18.39
C ASP A 314 0.44 20.68 -17.65
N LEU A 315 -0.54 19.77 -17.65
CA LEU A 315 -0.33 18.40 -17.19
C LEU A 315 0.74 17.74 -18.06
N ARG A 316 1.43 16.74 -17.50
CA ARG A 316 2.54 16.03 -18.16
C ARG A 316 2.27 14.54 -18.20
N ASP A 317 2.54 13.92 -19.34
CA ASP A 317 2.48 12.47 -19.49
C ASP A 317 3.73 11.78 -18.89
N ALA A 318 3.87 10.47 -19.09
CA ALA A 318 4.99 9.68 -18.57
C ALA A 318 6.35 10.06 -19.17
N GLN A 319 6.38 10.76 -20.31
CA GLN A 319 7.57 11.30 -20.96
C GLN A 319 7.86 12.73 -20.51
N GLY A 320 6.94 13.33 -19.73
CA GLY A 320 7.02 14.71 -19.28
C GLY A 320 6.44 15.72 -20.27
N LEU A 321 5.84 15.27 -21.38
CA LEU A 321 5.31 16.13 -22.43
C LEU A 321 3.98 16.75 -22.01
N SER A 322 3.83 18.05 -22.29
CA SER A 322 2.54 18.76 -22.17
C SER A 322 1.73 18.67 -23.48
N ALA A 323 0.46 19.06 -23.43
CA ALA A 323 -0.36 19.15 -24.64
C ALA A 323 0.26 20.08 -25.71
N LEU A 324 0.93 21.16 -25.28
CA LEU A 324 1.61 22.09 -26.17
C LEU A 324 2.91 21.49 -26.76
N ALA A 325 3.65 20.72 -25.97
CA ALA A 325 4.82 19.98 -26.47
C ALA A 325 4.42 18.95 -27.53
N LEU A 326 3.30 18.25 -27.32
CA LEU A 326 2.74 17.32 -28.32
C LEU A 326 2.29 18.06 -29.58
N ALA A 327 1.67 19.24 -29.47
CA ALA A 327 1.28 20.04 -30.64
C ALA A 327 2.50 20.44 -31.50
N ALA A 328 3.62 20.76 -30.85
CA ALA A 328 4.90 21.01 -31.53
C ALA A 328 5.46 19.72 -32.16
N GLU A 329 5.32 18.58 -31.49
CA GLU A 329 5.80 17.29 -32.00
C GLU A 329 5.05 16.82 -33.26
N VAL A 330 3.72 16.99 -33.29
CA VAL A 330 2.87 16.63 -34.44
C VAL A 330 2.74 17.72 -35.49
N SER A 331 3.46 18.83 -35.32
CA SER A 331 3.41 20.00 -36.22
C SER A 331 2.00 20.59 -36.39
N PHE A 332 1.20 20.63 -35.33
CA PHE A 332 -0.17 21.14 -35.36
C PHE A 332 -0.28 22.59 -34.85
N GLU A 333 -0.15 23.55 -35.76
CA GLU A 333 -0.13 25.00 -35.47
C GLU A 333 -1.42 25.49 -34.78
N ASP A 334 -2.60 25.10 -35.29
CA ASP A 334 -3.88 25.56 -34.76
C ASP A 334 -4.06 25.17 -33.28
N ALA A 335 -3.66 23.93 -32.92
CA ALA A 335 -3.67 23.50 -31.53
C ALA A 335 -2.69 24.30 -30.66
N ALA A 336 -1.47 24.55 -31.14
CA ALA A 336 -0.50 25.35 -30.42
C ALA A 336 -1.03 26.78 -30.16
N MET A 337 -1.63 27.40 -31.17
CA MET A 337 -2.26 28.72 -31.06
C MET A 337 -3.40 28.74 -30.03
N VAL A 338 -4.32 27.77 -30.07
CA VAL A 338 -5.45 27.71 -29.14
C VAL A 338 -4.98 27.45 -27.71
N LEU A 339 -4.02 26.55 -27.50
CA LEU A 339 -3.46 26.24 -26.18
C LEU A 339 -2.76 27.46 -25.56
N LEU A 340 -1.94 28.16 -26.34
CA LEU A 340 -1.23 29.37 -25.89
C LEU A 340 -2.18 30.54 -25.63
N ALA A 341 -3.16 30.76 -26.50
CA ALA A 341 -4.19 31.77 -26.28
C ALA A 341 -5.04 31.48 -25.04
N SER A 342 -5.16 30.21 -24.66
CA SER A 342 -5.85 29.75 -23.45
C SER A 342 -4.96 29.77 -22.19
N GLY A 343 -3.69 30.17 -22.31
CA GLY A 343 -2.77 30.36 -21.19
C GLY A 343 -1.87 29.17 -20.85
N ALA A 344 -1.66 28.23 -21.76
CA ALA A 344 -0.65 27.17 -21.57
C ALA A 344 0.75 27.76 -21.40
N ASP A 345 1.56 27.20 -20.50
CA ASP A 345 2.94 27.64 -20.29
C ASP A 345 3.82 27.17 -21.46
N PRO A 346 4.41 28.08 -22.26
CA PRO A 346 5.22 27.72 -23.42
C PRO A 346 6.58 27.10 -23.06
N ASN A 347 6.95 27.06 -21.77
CA ASN A 347 8.28 26.67 -21.30
C ASN A 347 8.27 25.35 -20.49
N VAL A 348 7.17 24.59 -20.54
CA VAL A 348 7.05 23.29 -19.85
C VAL A 348 8.06 22.30 -20.40
N ARG A 349 9.01 21.86 -19.57
CA ARG A 349 10.06 20.92 -19.95
C ARG A 349 9.65 19.46 -19.82
N ASP A 350 10.02 18.64 -20.79
CA ASP A 350 9.91 17.18 -20.73
C ASP A 350 10.98 16.53 -19.81
N LEU A 351 11.01 15.20 -19.74
CA LEU A 351 12.02 14.48 -18.95
C LEU A 351 13.44 14.60 -19.50
N SER A 352 13.60 14.92 -20.78
CA SER A 352 14.89 15.20 -21.44
C SER A 352 15.34 16.65 -21.22
N GLY A 353 14.50 17.50 -20.64
CA GLY A 353 14.75 18.93 -20.43
C GLY A 353 14.41 19.81 -21.64
N MET A 354 13.82 19.24 -22.71
CA MET A 354 13.40 19.95 -23.91
C MET A 354 12.12 20.73 -23.66
N THR A 355 12.04 21.91 -24.25
CA THR A 355 10.84 22.75 -24.28
C THR A 355 10.03 22.50 -25.56
N PRO A 356 8.75 22.93 -25.64
CA PRO A 356 7.98 22.89 -26.87
C PRO A 356 8.70 23.58 -28.04
N LEU A 357 9.50 24.63 -27.77
CA LEU A 357 10.26 25.33 -28.81
C LEU A 357 11.41 24.46 -29.35
N ASP A 358 12.15 23.78 -28.48
CA ASP A 358 13.22 22.87 -28.91
C ASP A 358 12.64 21.73 -29.77
N ILE A 359 11.48 21.19 -29.38
CA ILE A 359 10.78 20.14 -30.13
C ILE A 359 10.34 20.66 -31.50
N ALA A 360 9.76 21.87 -31.57
CA ALA A 360 9.35 22.48 -32.85
C ALA A 360 10.54 22.70 -33.79
N GLU A 361 11.68 23.13 -33.26
CA GLU A 361 12.93 23.31 -34.04
C GLU A 361 13.49 21.97 -34.54
N GLU A 362 13.51 20.93 -33.70
CA GLU A 362 13.96 19.59 -34.08
C GLU A 362 13.07 18.98 -35.18
N ARG A 363 11.76 19.23 -35.11
CA ARG A 363 10.79 18.82 -36.13
C ARG A 363 10.80 19.72 -37.38
N GLY A 364 11.55 20.83 -37.38
CA GLY A 364 11.63 21.78 -38.49
C GLY A 364 10.34 22.60 -38.72
N SER A 365 9.50 22.75 -37.68
CA SER A 365 8.20 23.40 -37.76
C SER A 365 8.32 24.91 -37.51
N HIS A 366 8.73 25.65 -38.56
CA HIS A 366 8.99 27.09 -38.48
C HIS A 366 7.78 27.92 -38.00
N ASP A 367 6.57 27.54 -38.42
CA ASP A 367 5.34 28.26 -38.05
C ASP A 367 5.06 28.13 -36.54
N ILE A 368 5.20 26.92 -35.99
CA ILE A 368 5.04 26.68 -34.55
C ILE A 368 6.14 27.36 -33.75
N SER A 369 7.39 27.33 -34.21
CA SER A 369 8.49 28.05 -33.55
C SER A 369 8.19 29.56 -33.47
N ALA A 370 7.69 30.14 -34.57
CA ALA A 370 7.31 31.56 -34.59
C ALA A 370 6.16 31.87 -33.61
N VAL A 371 5.15 31.00 -33.54
CA VAL A 371 4.04 31.10 -32.59
C VAL A 371 4.54 31.00 -31.15
N LEU A 372 5.37 30.01 -30.82
CA LEU A 372 5.91 29.82 -29.47
C LEU A 372 6.74 31.03 -29.03
N LEU A 373 7.62 31.56 -29.90
CA LEU A 373 8.41 32.76 -29.61
C LEU A 373 7.53 33.98 -29.33
N ARG A 374 6.45 34.15 -30.10
CA ARG A 374 5.49 35.25 -29.91
C ARG A 374 4.81 35.21 -28.54
N PHE A 375 4.57 34.02 -28.01
CA PHE A 375 3.97 33.81 -26.69
C PHE A 375 5.03 33.67 -25.56
N GLY A 376 6.30 33.95 -25.84
CA GLY A 376 7.36 33.96 -24.83
C GLY A 376 7.96 32.58 -24.52
N GLY A 377 7.81 31.63 -25.44
CA GLY A 377 8.54 30.37 -25.44
C GLY A 377 10.04 30.60 -25.62
N LYS A 378 10.84 29.85 -24.87
CA LYS A 378 12.30 29.93 -24.83
C LYS A 378 12.88 28.55 -25.06
N SER A 379 14.08 28.49 -25.64
CA SER A 379 14.80 27.23 -25.77
C SER A 379 15.25 26.73 -24.38
N SER A 380 15.39 25.42 -24.23
CA SER A 380 15.99 24.79 -23.05
C SER A 380 17.34 25.42 -22.67
N ARG A 381 18.14 25.85 -23.66
CA ARG A 381 19.43 26.53 -23.46
C ARG A 381 19.29 27.89 -22.79
N GLU A 382 18.26 28.66 -23.15
CA GLU A 382 18.01 29.99 -22.58
C GLU A 382 17.43 29.92 -21.16
N LEU A 383 16.78 28.81 -20.84
CA LEU A 383 16.21 28.52 -19.53
C LEU A 383 17.20 27.78 -18.60
N ALA A 384 18.36 27.37 -19.10
CA ALA A 384 19.41 26.80 -18.26
C ALA A 384 20.01 27.90 -17.37
N PRO A 385 20.33 27.62 -16.09
CA PRO A 385 21.06 28.59 -15.29
C PRO A 385 22.37 28.93 -16.01
N GLN A 386 22.60 30.21 -16.29
CA GLN A 386 23.89 30.65 -16.80
C GLN A 386 24.92 30.28 -15.72
N GLU A 387 25.80 29.32 -16.03
CA GLU A 387 26.95 29.05 -15.16
C GLU A 387 27.78 30.35 -15.06
N PRO A 388 28.17 30.77 -13.85
CA PRO A 388 28.85 32.04 -13.62
C PRO A 388 30.25 32.12 -14.23
#